data_AF-A0A669QBE3-F1
#
_entry.id   AF-A0A669QBE3-F1
#
_cell.length_a   1.000
_cell.length_b   1.000
_cell.length_c   1.000
_cell.angle_alpha   90.00
_cell.angle_beta   90.00
_cell.angle_gamma   90.00
#
_symmetry.space_group_name_H-M   'P 1'
#
loop_
_entity.id
_entity.type
_entity.pdbx_description
1 polymer ?
#
loop_
_entity_poly.entity_id
_entity_poly.type
_entity_poly.pdbx_seq_one_letter_code
_entity_poly.pdbx_strand_id
1 'polypeptide(L)'
;GLFLFMIWNFDILFLFYTDCQMDIFEHEEFSGINVTSFFTPDTFVCQTICTYFPNCLFFTFFTKEWQIESQRNLCLLKTSASGIPEALTLRENAISGFGLLNCRRYFPACNSRTYVHMNFLGDELNVTYTKGPRACQQVCTDMIRCQFFTYFPFQESCNEER
;
A
#
# COMPACT_ATOMS: atom_id res chain seq x y z
N GLY A 1 23.32 20.83 -55.66
CA GLY A 1 22.32 21.03 -54.59
C GLY A 1 22.94 20.61 -53.28
N LEU A 2 22.98 21.53 -52.31
CA LEU A 2 23.08 21.16 -50.90
C LEU A 2 21.68 20.74 -50.45
N PHE A 3 21.55 19.60 -49.78
CA PHE A 3 21.12 19.56 -48.39
C PHE A 3 21.78 18.35 -47.73
N LEU A 4 22.72 18.65 -46.84
CA LEU A 4 23.27 17.75 -45.83
C LEU A 4 22.23 17.61 -44.72
N PHE A 5 21.87 16.38 -44.37
CA PHE A 5 21.57 15.98 -43.00
C PHE A 5 22.01 14.50 -42.84
N MET A 6 23.30 14.29 -42.56
CA MET A 6 23.66 13.45 -41.41
C MET A 6 23.06 14.19 -40.21
N ILE A 7 22.39 13.58 -39.22
CA ILE A 7 22.90 12.67 -38.19
C ILE A 7 21.65 12.20 -37.36
N TRP A 8 21.50 11.06 -36.68
CA TRP A 8 22.41 10.07 -36.08
C TRP A 8 21.72 8.69 -36.05
N ASN A 9 22.52 7.64 -36.30
CA ASN A 9 22.33 6.36 -35.62
C ASN A 9 22.48 6.62 -34.11
N PHE A 10 21.42 6.51 -33.33
CA PHE A 10 21.51 6.33 -31.89
C PHE A 10 20.38 5.38 -31.49
N ASP A 11 20.77 4.12 -31.26
CA ASP A 11 20.10 3.15 -30.42
C ASP A 11 18.83 2.46 -30.93
N ILE A 12 19.05 1.40 -31.72
CA ILE A 12 18.39 0.07 -31.56
C ILE A 12 18.76 -0.51 -30.17
N LEU A 13 18.62 0.31 -29.13
CA LEU A 13 19.03 0.08 -27.73
C LEU A 13 17.99 0.68 -26.76
N PHE A 14 16.85 1.15 -27.25
CA PHE A 14 15.69 1.53 -26.43
C PHE A 14 14.81 0.32 -26.02
N LEU A 15 15.44 -0.83 -25.76
CA LEU A 15 14.78 -2.05 -25.28
C LEU A 15 14.78 -2.19 -23.74
N PHE A 16 14.96 -1.11 -22.97
CA PHE A 16 14.74 -1.12 -21.52
C PHE A 16 14.41 0.29 -20.97
N TYR A 17 13.33 0.93 -21.39
CA TYR A 17 12.65 1.81 -20.42
C TYR A 17 11.94 0.86 -19.47
N THR A 18 12.53 0.64 -18.30
CA THR A 18 11.76 0.07 -17.19
C THR A 18 10.68 1.08 -16.86
N ASP A 19 9.48 0.85 -17.39
CA ASP A 19 8.30 1.66 -17.14
C ASP A 19 7.87 1.45 -15.69
N CYS A 20 8.62 2.08 -14.79
CA CYS A 20 8.42 2.05 -13.36
C CYS A 20 7.54 3.24 -13.02
N GLN A 21 6.24 3.02 -13.05
CA GLN A 21 5.26 4.04 -12.69
C GLN A 21 5.15 4.11 -11.16
N MET A 22 5.81 5.11 -10.59
CA MET A 22 5.85 5.36 -9.14
C MET A 22 4.75 6.32 -8.69
N ASP A 23 4.00 6.87 -9.64
CA ASP A 23 3.07 7.94 -9.39
C ASP A 23 1.89 7.47 -8.53
N ILE A 24 1.51 8.35 -7.61
CA ILE A 24 0.32 8.22 -6.78
C ILE A 24 -0.70 9.25 -7.25
N PHE A 25 -1.91 8.79 -7.50
CA PHE A 25 -2.99 9.58 -8.07
C PHE A 25 -4.03 9.85 -7.00
N GLU A 26 -4.00 11.05 -6.44
CA GLU A 26 -4.95 11.47 -5.41
C GLU A 26 -6.31 11.83 -6.02
N HIS A 27 -7.37 11.52 -5.28
CA HIS A 27 -8.76 11.70 -5.68
C HIS A 27 -9.11 10.95 -6.97
N GLU A 28 -8.44 9.85 -7.25
CA GLU A 28 -8.64 9.06 -8.46
C GLU A 28 -8.84 7.58 -8.14
N GLU A 29 -9.83 6.98 -8.80
CA GLU A 29 -10.10 5.56 -8.81
C GLU A 29 -9.77 4.96 -10.19
N PHE A 30 -8.93 3.93 -10.19
CA PHE A 30 -8.63 3.14 -11.38
C PHE A 30 -9.69 2.08 -11.62
N SER A 31 -10.17 1.97 -12.86
CA SER A 31 -11.06 0.90 -13.30
C SER A 31 -10.25 -0.32 -13.78
N GLY A 32 -10.75 -1.51 -13.49
CA GLY A 32 -10.15 -2.78 -13.87
C GLY A 32 -10.81 -3.95 -13.14
N ILE A 33 -10.22 -5.12 -13.28
CA ILE A 33 -10.68 -6.36 -12.63
C ILE A 33 -10.18 -6.38 -11.19
N ASN A 34 -11.11 -6.48 -10.23
CA ASN A 34 -10.76 -6.64 -8.82
C ASN A 34 -10.19 -8.04 -8.58
N VAL A 35 -8.94 -8.10 -8.08
CA VAL A 35 -8.26 -9.35 -7.72
C VAL A 35 -8.66 -9.77 -6.31
N THR A 36 -8.50 -8.85 -5.35
CA THR A 36 -8.82 -9.04 -3.94
C THR A 36 -8.82 -7.68 -3.24
N SER A 37 -9.15 -7.67 -1.94
CA SER A 37 -9.06 -6.49 -1.10
C SER A 37 -8.48 -6.77 0.27
N PHE A 38 -7.85 -5.75 0.85
CA PHE A 38 -7.27 -5.77 2.19
C PHE A 38 -7.60 -4.49 2.93
N PHE A 39 -7.67 -4.53 4.25
CA PHE A 39 -7.66 -3.32 5.06
C PHE A 39 -6.21 -2.94 5.37
N THR A 40 -5.83 -1.71 5.03
CA THR A 40 -4.47 -1.21 5.18
C THR A 40 -4.47 0.14 5.86
N PRO A 41 -3.49 0.46 6.72
CA PRO A 41 -3.50 1.71 7.47
C PRO A 41 -3.21 2.95 6.61
N ASP A 42 -2.53 2.78 5.47
CA ASP A 42 -2.24 3.86 4.53
C ASP A 42 -2.00 3.33 3.10
N THR A 43 -1.91 4.27 2.16
CA THR A 43 -1.67 4.02 0.73
C THR A 43 -0.34 3.32 0.47
N PHE A 44 0.71 3.56 1.26
CA PHE A 44 2.03 2.98 1.03
C PHE A 44 2.05 1.48 1.40
N VAL A 45 1.35 1.10 2.47
CA VAL A 45 1.12 -0.32 2.79
C VAL A 45 0.30 -0.98 1.68
N CYS A 46 -0.75 -0.32 1.17
CA CYS A 46 -1.52 -0.82 0.05
C CYS A 46 -0.66 -1.04 -1.22
N GLN A 47 0.20 -0.08 -1.57
CA GLN A 47 1.14 -0.20 -2.69
C GLN A 47 2.15 -1.34 -2.47
N THR A 48 2.66 -1.48 -1.24
CA THR A 48 3.59 -2.56 -0.89
C THR A 48 2.93 -3.92 -1.06
N ILE A 49 1.69 -4.07 -0.58
CA ILE A 49 0.91 -5.30 -0.77
C ILE A 49 0.72 -5.55 -2.27
N CYS A 50 0.24 -4.58 -3.05
CA CYS A 50 0.08 -4.76 -4.50
C CYS A 50 1.39 -5.18 -5.18
N THR A 51 2.51 -4.58 -4.79
CA THR A 51 3.83 -4.88 -5.35
C THR A 51 4.23 -6.35 -5.18
N TYR A 52 3.85 -6.97 -4.06
CA TYR A 52 4.19 -8.36 -3.76
C TYR A 52 3.03 -9.35 -3.99
N PHE A 53 1.82 -8.85 -4.26
CA PHE A 53 0.66 -9.70 -4.46
C PHE A 53 0.59 -10.20 -5.91
N PRO A 54 0.47 -11.52 -6.13
CA PRO A 54 0.39 -12.07 -7.47
C PRO A 54 -0.76 -11.45 -8.28
N ASN A 55 -0.48 -11.14 -9.55
CA ASN A 55 -1.44 -10.57 -10.50
C ASN A 55 -1.95 -9.16 -10.18
N CYS A 56 -1.50 -8.51 -9.09
CA CYS A 56 -1.79 -7.10 -8.89
C CYS A 56 -0.91 -6.25 -9.81
N LEU A 57 -1.54 -5.39 -10.61
CA LEU A 57 -0.83 -4.43 -11.47
C LEU A 57 -0.95 -3.02 -10.91
N PHE A 58 -2.12 -2.70 -10.38
CA PHE A 58 -2.43 -1.40 -9.81
C PHE A 58 -3.47 -1.54 -8.69
N PHE A 59 -3.63 -0.51 -7.89
CA PHE A 59 -4.51 -0.52 -6.73
C PHE A 59 -5.32 0.77 -6.62
N THR A 60 -6.39 0.71 -5.84
CA THR A 60 -7.11 1.88 -5.34
C THR A 60 -7.30 1.73 -3.83
N PHE A 61 -6.82 2.71 -3.07
CA PHE A 61 -6.96 2.82 -1.63
C PHE A 61 -8.02 3.88 -1.29
N PHE A 62 -9.00 3.53 -0.48
CA PHE A 62 -9.98 4.47 0.05
C PHE A 62 -9.52 4.97 1.42
N THR A 63 -9.35 6.28 1.57
CA THR A 63 -8.82 6.87 2.80
C THR A 63 -9.82 6.78 3.96
N LYS A 64 -9.38 7.16 5.15
CA LYS A 64 -10.26 7.23 6.34
C LYS A 64 -11.38 8.26 6.20
N GLU A 65 -11.24 9.23 5.30
CA GLU A 65 -12.23 10.24 4.95
C GLU A 65 -13.26 9.76 3.92
N TRP A 66 -13.12 8.53 3.40
CA TRP A 66 -14.05 7.98 2.42
C TRP A 66 -15.49 7.96 2.94
N GLN A 67 -16.43 8.29 2.06
CA GLN A 67 -17.84 8.48 2.39
C GLN A 67 -18.54 7.20 2.87
N ILE A 68 -18.14 6.03 2.37
CA ILE A 68 -18.70 4.73 2.77
C ILE A 68 -17.87 4.17 3.91
N GLU A 69 -18.41 4.17 5.13
CA GLU A 69 -17.66 3.79 6.34
C GLU A 69 -17.05 2.38 6.27
N SER A 70 -17.77 1.42 5.70
CA SER A 70 -17.31 0.03 5.56
C SER A 70 -16.17 -0.15 4.55
N GLN A 71 -15.88 0.87 3.74
CA GLN A 71 -14.80 0.87 2.75
C GLN A 71 -13.63 1.76 3.17
N ARG A 72 -13.69 2.44 4.32
CA ARG A 72 -12.58 3.24 4.81
C ARG A 72 -11.36 2.35 5.07
N ASN A 73 -10.19 2.82 4.67
CA ASN A 73 -8.92 2.08 4.75
C ASN A 73 -8.89 0.80 3.90
N LEU A 74 -9.82 0.64 2.95
CA LEU A 74 -9.85 -0.51 2.06
C LEU A 74 -8.89 -0.28 0.88
N CYS A 75 -7.97 -1.21 0.71
CA CYS A 75 -7.07 -1.35 -0.43
C CYS A 75 -7.66 -2.37 -1.40
N LEU A 76 -8.11 -1.91 -2.56
CA LEU A 76 -8.54 -2.76 -3.67
C LEU A 76 -7.35 -3.03 -4.60
N LEU A 77 -6.98 -4.31 -4.73
CA LEU A 77 -5.98 -4.75 -5.70
C LEU A 77 -6.65 -5.07 -7.03
N LYS A 78 -6.08 -4.55 -8.11
CA LYS A 78 -6.69 -4.57 -9.44
C LYS A 78 -5.70 -5.04 -10.51
N THR A 79 -6.26 -5.56 -11.59
CA THR A 79 -5.54 -6.03 -12.77
C THR A 79 -6.32 -5.73 -14.03
N SER A 80 -5.69 -5.88 -15.20
CA SER A 80 -6.36 -5.74 -16.50
C SER A 80 -5.64 -6.57 -17.55
N ALA A 81 -6.34 -6.89 -18.64
CA ALA A 81 -5.75 -7.60 -19.77
C ALA A 81 -4.71 -6.77 -20.53
N SER A 82 -4.87 -5.44 -20.55
CA SER A 82 -3.97 -4.50 -21.23
C SER A 82 -2.73 -4.14 -20.41
N GLY A 83 -2.71 -4.45 -19.11
CA GLY A 83 -1.63 -4.05 -18.21
C GLY A 83 -1.81 -2.66 -17.58
N ILE A 84 -2.79 -1.87 -18.05
CA ILE A 84 -3.08 -0.51 -17.60
C ILE A 84 -4.56 -0.37 -17.15
N PRO A 85 -4.90 0.61 -16.30
CA PRO A 85 -6.29 0.88 -15.93
C PRO A 85 -7.17 1.15 -17.16
N GLU A 86 -8.39 0.61 -17.15
CA GLU A 86 -9.35 0.79 -18.26
C GLU A 86 -9.92 2.21 -18.31
N ALA A 87 -10.03 2.86 -17.14
CA ALA A 87 -10.47 4.23 -16.98
C ALA A 87 -9.94 4.81 -15.67
N LEU A 88 -9.79 6.12 -15.63
CA LEU A 88 -9.46 6.90 -14.43
C LEU A 88 -10.69 7.74 -14.10
N THR A 89 -11.24 7.57 -12.90
CA THR A 89 -12.45 8.28 -12.46
C THR A 89 -12.10 9.16 -11.27
N LEU A 90 -12.48 10.44 -11.34
CA LEU A 90 -12.34 11.34 -10.20
C LEU A 90 -13.25 10.89 -9.05
N ARG A 91 -12.64 10.55 -7.92
CA ARG A 91 -13.27 10.05 -6.70
C ARG A 91 -12.57 10.64 -5.49
N GLU A 92 -13.22 11.61 -4.86
CA GLU A 92 -12.68 12.26 -3.66
C GLU A 92 -12.38 11.24 -2.56
N ASN A 93 -11.23 11.33 -1.89
CA ASN A 93 -10.77 10.39 -0.87
C ASN A 93 -10.46 8.96 -1.39
N ALA A 94 -10.30 8.78 -2.69
CA ALA A 94 -9.66 7.61 -3.29
C ALA A 94 -8.23 7.96 -3.74
N ILE A 95 -7.29 7.04 -3.54
CA ILE A 95 -5.90 7.21 -3.97
C ILE A 95 -5.50 5.96 -4.76
N SER A 96 -5.12 6.12 -6.01
CA SER A 96 -4.70 5.00 -6.87
C SER A 96 -3.20 5.04 -7.17
N GLY A 97 -2.65 3.90 -7.58
CA GLY A 97 -1.25 3.78 -7.95
C GLY A 97 -0.92 2.41 -8.53
N PHE A 98 0.34 2.22 -8.92
CA PHE A 98 0.82 0.99 -9.55
C PHE A 98 1.66 0.15 -8.57
N GLY A 99 1.66 -1.17 -8.80
CA GLY A 99 2.61 -2.08 -8.17
C GLY A 99 4.01 -1.85 -8.71
N LEU A 100 5.02 -1.94 -7.85
CA LEU A 100 6.39 -1.55 -8.17
C LEU A 100 7.30 -2.73 -8.52
N LEU A 101 6.74 -3.89 -8.88
CA LEU A 101 7.53 -5.12 -9.09
C LEU A 101 8.53 -4.98 -10.25
N ASN A 102 8.18 -4.23 -11.29
CA ASN A 102 9.03 -4.00 -12.46
C ASN A 102 10.07 -2.88 -12.26
N CYS A 103 10.06 -2.23 -11.10
CA CYS A 103 11.03 -1.18 -10.78
C CYS A 103 12.36 -1.81 -10.35
N ARG A 104 13.47 -1.38 -10.95
CA ARG A 104 14.85 -1.83 -10.61
C ARG A 104 15.32 -1.43 -9.20
N ARG A 105 14.44 -0.91 -8.35
CA ARG A 105 14.74 -0.49 -6.97
C ARG A 105 14.13 -1.49 -5.99
N TYR A 106 14.88 -1.80 -4.94
CA TYR A 106 14.38 -2.59 -3.83
C TYR A 106 13.40 -1.73 -3.01
N PHE A 107 12.12 -2.09 -3.03
CA PHE A 107 11.12 -1.54 -2.11
C PHE A 107 11.06 -2.44 -0.89
N PRO A 108 11.44 -1.98 0.31
CA PRO A 108 11.41 -2.84 1.47
C PRO A 108 9.96 -3.22 1.82
N ALA A 109 9.67 -4.52 1.89
CA ALA A 109 8.39 -5.03 2.38
C ALA A 109 8.17 -4.76 3.88
N CYS A 110 9.25 -4.45 4.61
CA CYS A 110 9.20 -4.21 6.05
C CYS A 110 8.60 -2.83 6.35
N ASN A 111 7.45 -2.82 7.03
CA ASN A 111 6.87 -1.61 7.58
C ASN A 111 7.17 -1.51 9.09
N SER A 112 8.09 -0.62 9.46
CA SER A 112 8.46 -0.40 10.86
C SER A 112 7.64 0.70 11.55
N ARG A 113 6.67 1.31 10.86
CA ARG A 113 5.86 2.41 11.39
C ARG A 113 4.82 1.89 12.39
N THR A 114 4.58 2.68 13.43
CA THR A 114 3.49 2.46 14.38
C THR A 114 2.34 3.40 14.06
N TYR A 115 1.11 2.88 14.04
CA TYR A 115 -0.08 3.66 13.75
C TYR A 115 -0.83 3.98 15.05
N VAL A 116 -0.90 5.26 15.39
CA VAL A 116 -1.59 5.72 16.60
C VAL A 116 -3.09 5.81 16.34
N HIS A 117 -3.91 5.50 17.34
CA HIS A 117 -5.38 5.52 17.25
C HIS A 117 -5.95 4.55 16.20
N MET A 118 -5.21 3.49 15.88
CA MET A 118 -5.69 2.39 15.04
C MET A 118 -5.71 1.09 15.83
N ASN A 119 -6.73 0.28 15.59
CA ASN A 119 -6.85 -1.07 16.13
C ASN A 119 -6.86 -2.05 14.95
N PHE A 120 -5.82 -2.87 14.84
CA PHE A 120 -5.76 -3.94 13.84
C PHE A 120 -6.52 -5.15 14.38
N LEU A 121 -7.61 -5.50 13.68
CA LEU A 121 -8.43 -6.67 14.01
C LEU A 121 -7.90 -7.91 13.29
N GLY A 122 -7.91 -9.04 13.98
CA GLY A 122 -7.49 -10.34 13.47
C GLY A 122 -7.62 -11.41 14.54
N ASP A 123 -7.09 -12.59 14.26
CA ASP A 123 -7.07 -13.68 15.24
C ASP A 123 -6.09 -13.38 16.37
N GLU A 124 -6.58 -13.42 17.61
CA GLU A 124 -5.75 -13.19 18.79
C GLU A 124 -4.78 -14.36 19.01
N LEU A 125 -3.49 -14.13 18.76
CA LEU A 125 -2.46 -15.14 18.95
C LEU A 125 -2.01 -15.25 20.41
N ASN A 126 -1.71 -14.11 21.05
CA ASN A 126 -1.24 -14.04 22.44
C ASN A 126 -1.44 -12.61 22.99
N VAL A 127 -1.65 -12.49 24.30
CA VAL A 127 -1.77 -11.20 25.01
C VAL A 127 -0.64 -11.11 26.05
N THR A 128 0.20 -10.08 25.94
CA THR A 128 1.35 -9.87 26.83
C THR A 128 1.46 -8.41 27.24
N TYR A 129 1.86 -8.18 28.50
CA TYR A 129 2.16 -6.83 28.99
C TYR A 129 3.58 -6.40 28.58
N THR A 130 3.68 -5.24 27.93
CA THR A 130 4.97 -4.66 27.53
C THR A 130 5.10 -3.22 27.98
N LYS A 131 6.33 -2.76 28.21
CA LYS A 131 6.63 -1.37 28.56
C LYS A 131 6.64 -0.49 27.29
N GLY A 132 5.46 -0.28 26.70
CA GLY A 132 5.27 0.58 25.53
C GLY A 132 5.17 -0.17 24.19
N PRO A 133 4.82 0.56 23.11
CA PRO A 133 4.55 -0.01 21.79
C PRO A 133 5.80 -0.56 21.09
N ARG A 134 6.99 0.02 21.32
CA ARG A 134 8.25 -0.50 20.74
C ARG A 134 8.60 -1.89 21.28
N ALA A 135 8.41 -2.10 22.58
CA ALA A 135 8.60 -3.41 23.20
C ALA A 135 7.58 -4.42 22.66
N CYS A 136 6.32 -3.99 22.46
CA CYS A 136 5.29 -4.83 21.82
C CYS A 136 5.68 -5.23 20.38
N GLN A 137 6.18 -4.28 19.59
CA GLN A 137 6.67 -4.53 18.25
C GLN A 137 7.81 -5.55 18.21
N GLN A 138 8.77 -5.46 19.15
CA GLN A 138 9.85 -6.45 19.27
C GLN A 138 9.31 -7.83 19.59
N VAL A 139 8.41 -7.94 20.58
CA VAL A 139 7.76 -9.22 20.93
C VAL A 139 7.06 -9.84 19.73
N CYS A 140 6.30 -9.05 18.96
CA CYS A 140 5.67 -9.54 17.73
C CYS A 140 6.71 -9.96 16.67
N THR A 141 7.77 -9.17 16.48
CA THR A 141 8.84 -9.47 15.50
C THR A 141 9.55 -10.80 15.81
N ASP A 142 9.75 -11.09 17.10
CA ASP A 142 10.39 -12.33 17.55
C ASP A 142 9.43 -13.54 17.52
N MET A 143 8.13 -13.32 17.36
CA MET A 143 7.11 -14.35 17.23
C MET A 143 6.80 -14.64 15.76
N ILE A 144 7.29 -15.78 15.24
CA ILE A 144 7.17 -16.20 13.82
C ILE A 144 5.73 -16.11 13.26
N ARG A 145 4.71 -16.35 14.09
CA ARG A 145 3.30 -16.34 13.68
C ARG A 145 2.64 -14.95 13.75
N CYS A 146 3.30 -13.96 14.34
CA CYS A 146 2.76 -12.61 14.49
C CYS A 146 2.97 -11.81 13.19
N GLN A 147 1.88 -11.28 12.64
CA GLN A 147 1.92 -10.45 11.42
C GLN A 147 1.80 -8.96 11.74
N PHE A 148 1.02 -8.63 12.77
CA PHE A 148 0.78 -7.29 13.27
C PHE A 148 0.42 -7.36 14.76
N PHE A 149 0.47 -6.22 15.44
CA PHE A 149 0.09 -6.10 16.84
C PHE A 149 -0.78 -4.86 17.06
N THR A 150 -1.61 -4.90 18.10
CA THR A 150 -2.28 -3.73 18.64
C THR A 150 -1.79 -3.52 20.07
N TYR A 151 -1.34 -2.31 20.38
CA TYR A 151 -0.89 -1.94 21.73
C TYR A 151 -1.90 -1.01 22.38
N PHE A 152 -2.44 -1.43 23.53
CA PHE A 152 -3.28 -0.60 24.37
C PHE A 152 -2.43 -0.04 25.51
N PRO A 153 -2.25 1.30 25.60
CA PRO A 153 -1.59 1.89 26.75
C PRO A 153 -2.42 1.62 28.00
N PHE A 154 -1.75 1.26 29.10
CA PHE A 154 -2.42 1.15 30.39
C PHE A 154 -2.99 2.53 30.76
N GLN A 155 -4.31 2.64 30.83
CA GLN A 155 -4.97 3.83 31.36
C GLN A 155 -4.99 3.71 32.89
N GLU A 156 -4.26 4.57 33.60
CA GLU A 156 -4.46 4.80 35.04
C GLU A 156 -5.76 5.57 35.31
N SER A 157 -6.89 5.10 34.77
CA SER A 157 -8.20 5.70 35.03
C SER A 157 -9.28 4.64 35.22
N CYS A 158 -9.03 3.69 36.12
CA CYS A 158 -10.09 3.28 37.04
C CYS A 158 -9.96 4.18 38.28
N ASN A 159 -10.56 5.38 38.23
CA ASN A 159 -10.91 6.03 39.48
C ASN A 159 -12.01 5.17 40.09
N GLU A 160 -11.63 4.31 41.03
CA GLU A 160 -12.55 3.76 42.00
C GLU A 160 -13.28 4.92 42.69
N GLU A 161 -14.60 4.86 42.61
CA GLU A 161 -15.60 5.43 43.52
C GLU A 161 -15.28 6.73 44.29
N ARG A 162 -16.09 7.76 44.01
CA ARG A 162 -16.70 8.55 45.09
C ARG A 162 -18.10 9.03 44.73
#